data_AF-A0A0L0BW81-F1
#
_entry.id   AF-A0A0L0BW81-F1
#
_cell.length_a   1.000
_cell.length_b   1.000
_cell.length_c   1.000
_cell.angle_alpha   90.00
_cell.angle_beta   90.00
_cell.angle_gamma   90.00
#
_symmetry.space_group_name_H-M   'P 1'
#
loop_
_entity.id
_entity.type
_entity.pdbx_description
1 polymer ?
#
loop_
_entity_poly.entity_id
_entity_poly.type
_entity_poly.pdbx_seq_one_letter_code
_entity_poly.pdbx_strand_id
1 'polypeptide(L)'
;MHTVWIILLLSQFLCIMGDEKDCLTVCPLVLKAVCGTVENVNGDTLECTFTNVCELEKFTCITNQELVKKDGPCDADSRGCYELPIEL
;
A
#
# COMPACT_ATOMS: atom_id res chain seq x y z
N MET A 1 38.40 -22.96 4.91
CA MET A 1 37.42 -23.35 3.86
C MET A 1 36.02 -23.57 4.41
N HIS A 2 35.80 -24.15 5.59
CA HIS A 2 34.46 -24.31 6.19
C HIS A 2 33.72 -23.00 6.51
N THR A 3 34.43 -21.96 6.96
CA THR A 3 33.82 -20.67 7.34
C THR A 3 33.20 -19.93 6.16
N VAL A 4 33.81 -20.03 4.97
CA VAL A 4 33.28 -19.43 3.74
C VAL A 4 31.94 -20.06 3.36
N TRP A 5 31.82 -21.38 3.47
CA TRP A 5 30.58 -22.11 3.19
C TRP A 5 29.48 -21.75 4.20
N ILE A 6 29.83 -21.60 5.47
CA ILE A 6 28.89 -21.19 6.53
C ILE A 6 28.37 -19.77 6.26
N ILE A 7 29.24 -18.83 5.86
CA ILE A 7 28.83 -17.46 5.51
C ILE A 7 27.94 -17.45 4.26
N LEU A 8 28.26 -18.27 3.26
CA LEU A 8 27.50 -18.36 2.01
C LEU A 8 26.10 -18.95 2.23
N LEU A 9 25.98 -19.93 3.14
CA LEU A 9 24.69 -20.49 3.56
C LEU A 9 23.87 -19.49 4.38
N LEU A 10 24.48 -18.77 5.33
CA LEU A 10 23.80 -17.74 6.13
C LEU A 10 23.27 -16.58 5.27
N SER A 11 23.99 -16.20 4.20
CA SER A 11 23.55 -15.19 3.24
C SER A 11 22.28 -15.59 2.47
N GLN A 12 22.03 -16.88 2.27
CA GLN A 12 20.81 -17.36 1.60
C GLN A 12 19.60 -17.36 2.53
N PHE A 13 19.82 -17.52 3.85
CA PHE A 13 18.74 -17.49 4.85
C PHE A 13 18.25 -16.08 5.20
N LEU A 14 19.09 -15.04 5.04
CA LEU A 14 18.73 -13.66 5.40
C LEU A 14 17.81 -12.95 4.38
N CYS A 15 17.56 -13.53 3.21
CA CYS A 15 16.68 -12.93 2.19
C CYS A 15 15.22 -13.38 2.30
N ILE A 16 14.87 -14.24 3.26
CA ILE A 16 13.51 -14.79 3.41
C ILE A 16 12.83 -14.16 4.64
N MET A 17 12.62 -12.84 4.59
CA MET A 17 11.63 -12.18 5.44
C MET A 17 10.77 -11.28 4.56
N GLY A 18 10.05 -11.90 3.63
CA GLY A 18 8.85 -11.32 3.06
C GLY A 18 7.73 -11.59 4.05
N ASP A 19 7.42 -10.60 4.89
CA ASP A 19 6.20 -10.62 5.68
C ASP A 19 5.03 -10.58 4.69
N GLU A 20 4.41 -11.74 4.45
CA GLU A 20 3.13 -11.81 3.73
C GLU A 20 2.09 -11.15 4.64
N LYS A 21 2.03 -9.81 4.58
CA LYS A 21 1.05 -9.04 5.32
C LYS A 21 -0.31 -9.43 4.79
N ASP A 22 -1.09 -10.11 5.62
CA ASP A 22 -2.47 -10.44 5.29
C ASP A 22 -3.31 -9.15 5.32
N CYS A 23 -3.30 -8.44 4.19
CA CYS A 23 -3.99 -7.17 4.00
C CYS A 23 -5.49 -7.35 3.73
N LEU A 24 -6.00 -8.59 3.77
CA LEU A 24 -7.41 -8.92 3.54
C LEU A 24 -8.27 -8.47 4.73
N THR A 25 -8.58 -7.18 4.75
CA THR A 25 -9.59 -6.62 5.65
C THR A 25 -10.90 -6.42 4.88
N VAL A 26 -11.99 -7.00 5.39
CA VAL A 26 -13.35 -6.67 4.92
C VAL A 26 -13.74 -5.34 5.55
N CYS A 27 -13.88 -4.30 4.72
CA CYS A 27 -14.26 -2.98 5.19
C CYS A 27 -15.78 -2.83 5.31
N PRO A 28 -16.27 -2.10 6.33
CA PRO A 28 -17.69 -1.81 6.45
C PRO A 28 -18.12 -0.86 5.32
N LEU A 29 -19.38 -0.98 4.89
CA LEU A 29 -19.97 -0.13 3.84
C LEU A 29 -20.34 1.29 4.32
N VAL A 30 -19.72 1.76 5.41
CA VAL A 30 -19.95 3.10 5.93
C VAL A 30 -19.30 4.12 4.99
N LEU A 31 -20.10 5.05 4.49
CA LEU A 31 -19.63 6.13 3.63
C LEU A 31 -19.10 7.27 4.51
N LYS A 32 -17.78 7.36 4.67
CA LYS A 32 -17.12 8.45 5.37
C LYS A 32 -15.84 8.81 4.62
N ALA A 33 -16.02 9.52 3.51
CA ALA A 33 -14.94 9.80 2.57
C ALA A 33 -13.70 10.41 3.23
N VAL A 34 -12.54 9.95 2.77
CA VAL A 34 -11.22 10.46 3.18
C VAL A 34 -10.38 10.70 1.93
N CYS A 35 -9.50 11.69 2.00
CA CYS A 35 -8.57 12.02 0.93
C CYS A 35 -7.20 11.43 1.29
N GLY A 36 -6.66 10.61 0.39
CA GLY A 36 -5.37 9.96 0.53
C GLY A 36 -4.40 10.42 -0.56
N THR A 37 -3.19 10.78 -0.19
CA THR A 37 -2.10 11.04 -1.14
C THR A 37 -1.42 9.73 -1.51
N VAL A 38 -1.53 9.31 -2.77
CA VAL A 38 -1.07 8.01 -3.30
C VAL A 38 -0.14 8.20 -4.50
N GLU A 39 0.68 7.21 -4.80
CA GLU A 39 1.51 7.16 -6.01
C GLU A 39 0.85 6.24 -7.05
N ASN A 40 0.71 6.73 -8.29
CA ASN A 40 0.21 5.92 -9.41
C ASN A 40 1.30 5.00 -9.98
N VAL A 41 0.95 4.16 -10.95
CA VAL A 41 1.90 3.27 -11.64
C VAL A 41 3.03 3.99 -12.39
N ASN A 42 2.88 5.29 -12.68
CA ASN A 42 3.88 6.12 -13.35
C ASN A 42 4.82 6.84 -12.37
N GLY A 43 4.56 6.74 -11.07
CA GLY A 43 5.32 7.44 -10.02
C GLY A 43 4.80 8.84 -9.70
N ASP A 44 3.65 9.25 -10.24
CA ASP A 44 3.03 10.55 -9.94
C ASP A 44 2.24 10.48 -8.63
N THR A 45 2.39 11.51 -7.81
CA THR A 45 1.58 11.70 -6.61
C THR A 45 0.20 12.27 -6.95
N LEU A 46 -0.85 11.61 -6.48
CA LEU A 46 -2.25 11.97 -6.69
C LEU A 46 -2.99 12.04 -5.36
N GLU A 47 -4.03 12.87 -5.29
CA GLU A 47 -4.95 12.92 -4.14
C GLU A 47 -6.24 12.16 -4.49
N CYS A 48 -6.40 10.94 -3.97
CA CYS A 48 -7.53 10.08 -4.26
C CYS A 48 -8.54 10.02 -3.11
N THR A 49 -9.82 10.09 -3.46
CA THR A 49 -10.90 9.94 -2.48
C THR A 49 -11.20 8.46 -2.26
N PHE A 50 -11.10 8.01 -1.02
CA PHE A 50 -11.48 6.68 -0.59
C PHE A 50 -12.83 6.71 0.12
N THR A 51 -13.63 5.66 -0.05
CA THR A 51 -14.98 5.53 0.53
C THR A 51 -14.99 5.70 2.04
N ASN A 52 -13.95 5.20 2.72
CA ASN A 52 -13.71 5.40 4.14
C ASN A 52 -12.25 5.11 4.50
N VAL A 53 -11.91 5.32 5.78
CA VAL A 53 -10.56 5.10 6.33
C VAL A 53 -10.10 3.64 6.23
N CYS A 54 -11.00 2.66 6.30
CA CYS A 54 -10.63 1.25 6.19
C CYS A 54 -10.15 0.92 4.77
N GLU A 55 -10.82 1.44 3.75
CA GLU A 55 -10.39 1.24 2.35
C GLU A 55 -9.02 1.90 2.09
N LEU A 56 -8.77 3.08 2.68
CA LEU A 56 -7.47 3.73 2.64
C LEU A 56 -6.39 2.86 3.30
N GLU A 57 -6.63 2.36 4.52
CA GLU A 57 -5.69 1.51 5.26
C GLU A 57 -5.42 0.17 4.56
N LYS A 58 -6.45 -0.43 3.98
CA LYS A 58 -6.32 -1.62 3.13
C LYS A 58 -5.42 -1.34 1.94
N PHE A 59 -5.62 -0.22 1.26
CA PHE A 59 -4.75 0.21 0.16
C PHE A 59 -3.30 0.42 0.62
N THR A 60 -3.08 1.13 1.73
CA THR A 60 -1.76 1.33 2.35
C THR A 60 -1.08 -0.02 2.60
N CYS A 61 -1.83 -1.01 3.10
CA CYS A 61 -1.30 -2.34 3.38
C CYS A 61 -0.87 -3.05 2.08
N ILE A 62 -1.76 -3.11 1.09
CA ILE A 62 -1.54 -3.81 -0.19
C ILE A 62 -0.36 -3.21 -0.95
N THR A 63 -0.31 -1.88 -1.00
CA THR A 63 0.69 -1.16 -1.81
C THR A 63 1.97 -0.84 -1.05
N ASN A 64 1.96 -1.02 0.28
CA ASN A 64 3.02 -0.63 1.20
C ASN A 64 3.44 0.85 1.05
N GLN A 65 2.53 1.70 0.57
CA GLN A 65 2.71 3.14 0.42
C GLN A 65 2.38 3.85 1.74
N GLU A 66 3.20 4.82 2.15
CA GLU A 66 2.89 5.68 3.29
C GLU A 66 1.96 6.82 2.84
N LEU A 67 0.67 6.67 3.10
CA LEU A 67 -0.34 7.63 2.64
C LEU A 67 -0.57 8.75 3.66
N VAL A 68 -0.67 9.98 3.18
CA VAL A 68 -1.16 11.11 3.99
C VAL A 68 -2.67 11.15 3.93
N LYS A 69 -3.32 11.14 5.10
CA LYS A 69 -4.78 11.18 5.24
C LYS A 69 -5.26 12.59 5.58
N LYS A 70 -6.27 13.07 4.85
CA LYS A 70 -7.10 14.24 5.20
C LYS A 70 -8.56 13.80 5.32
N ASP A 71 -9.26 14.35 6.31
CA ASP A 71 -10.69 14.08 6.49
C ASP A 71 -11.52 14.74 5.37
N GLY A 72 -12.54 14.03 4.89
CA GLY A 72 -13.38 14.47 3.76
C GLY A 72 -12.84 14.03 2.40
N PRO A 73 -13.61 14.25 1.31
CA PRO A 73 -13.15 13.95 -0.04
C PRO A 73 -12.01 14.89 -0.47
N CYS A 74 -11.28 14.50 -1.53
CA CYS A 74 -10.31 15.39 -2.16
C CYS A 74 -10.99 16.53 -2.92
N ASP A 75 -10.36 17.70 -2.95
CA ASP A 75 -10.91 18.91 -3.58
C ASP A 75 -10.89 18.83 -5.12
N ALA A 76 -10.04 17.96 -5.69
CA ALA A 76 -9.90 17.72 -7.12
C ALA A 76 -10.28 16.27 -7.50
N ASP A 77 -10.98 16.12 -8.62
CA ASP A 77 -11.18 14.83 -9.28
C ASP A 77 -9.92 14.49 -10.09
N SER A 78 -8.96 13.82 -9.45
CA SER A 78 -7.76 13.36 -10.14
C SER A 78 -8.09 12.13 -10.97
N ARG A 79 -8.22 12.35 -12.29
CA ARG A 79 -8.47 11.33 -13.34
C ARG A 79 -7.55 10.09 -13.27
N GLY A 80 -6.43 10.13 -12.54
CA GLY A 80 -5.50 9.01 -12.35
C GLY A 80 -5.82 8.06 -11.19
N CYS A 81 -6.85 8.31 -10.37
CA CYS A 81 -7.21 7.42 -9.26
C CYS A 81 -7.78 6.06 -9.68
N TYR A 82 -8.08 5.89 -10.97
CA TYR A 82 -8.50 4.60 -11.55
C TYR A 82 -7.31 3.74 -11.99
N GLU A 83 -6.11 4.31 -12.07
CA GLU A 83 -4.87 3.64 -12.50
C GLU A 83 -3.99 3.25 -11.29
N LEU A 84 -4.61 3.06 -10.12
CA LEU A 84 -3.90 2.63 -8.93
C LEU A 84 -3.50 1.15 -9.03
N PRO A 85 -2.36 0.74 -8.45
CA PRO A 85 -1.82 -0.62 -8.53
C PRO A 85 -2.59 -1.64 -7.67
N ILE A 86 -3.93 -1.55 -7.61
CA ILE A 86 -4.75 -2.50 -6.86
C ILE A 86 -5.01 -3.71 -7.76
N GLU A 87 -4.15 -4.72 -7.68
CA GLU A 87 -4.54 -6.07 -8.08
C GLU A 87 -5.45 -6.63 -6.99
N LEU A 88 -6.75 -6.72 -7.28
CA LEU A 88 -7.78 -7.34 -6.44
C LEU A 88 -7.83 -8.85 -6.68
#